data_AF-A0A959EMH7-F1
#
_entry.id   AF-A0A959EMH7-F1
#
_cell.length_a   1.000
_cell.length_b   1.000
_cell.length_c   1.000
_cell.angle_alpha   90.00
_cell.angle_beta   90.00
_cell.angle_gamma   90.00
#
_symmetry.space_group_name_H-M   'P 1'
#
loop_
_entity.id
_entity.type
_entity.pdbx_description
1 polymer ?
#
loop_
_entity_poly.entity_id
_entity_poly.type
_entity_poly.pdbx_seq_one_letter_code
_entity_poly.pdbx_strand_id
1 'polypeptide(L)'
;KLVGAIMQAIVYEEWLPTLGMHLEPYAGYQDDVDPGILNTFSAAAYRYGHSTINSALLRMDHEGNTMPEGDILLRDAYFNPDAVLEVDGIEPYLIGMSTVVEQNFDCKVIDDLRNFLFGPPGAGGLDLVALNINRGRDRGLPDFSTLRTDFDLAPLTDFSDVTADPLMAMALENVYQEVDRIDPWVGMLAEDHMPDALFGPTAMTILQRQFTSLRDGDRFYFEHDPWLTSEEKDWIRSQRLSDVVRRNCPIDCLHDELFIAQPLLSTGLLTIAGAEAPDLLLYPNPATQWISLRFGKAMRTEGELRLVDPFGRTIYRRSVAPVPAGGSLEVQLDPSWPAGLYRCFLIADGQLSQQSFVRLTP
;
A
#
# COMPACT_ATOMS: atom_id res chain seq x y z
N LYS A 1 -8.47 12.62 -10.49
CA LYS A 1 -9.71 11.83 -10.65
C LYS A 1 -9.41 10.34 -10.77
N LEU A 2 -8.80 9.87 -11.87
CA LEU A 2 -8.44 8.46 -12.04
C LEU A 2 -7.62 7.89 -10.87
N VAL A 3 -6.63 8.63 -10.35
CA VAL A 3 -5.85 8.20 -9.17
C VAL A 3 -6.76 7.92 -7.97
N GLY A 4 -7.69 8.82 -7.63
CA GLY A 4 -8.63 8.62 -6.53
C GLY A 4 -9.58 7.45 -6.76
N ALA A 5 -10.05 7.28 -8.00
CA ALA A 5 -10.90 6.16 -8.38
C ALA A 5 -10.19 4.80 -8.28
N ILE A 6 -8.92 4.74 -8.71
CA ILE A 6 -8.08 3.54 -8.54
C ILE A 6 -7.83 3.25 -7.07
N MET A 7 -7.55 4.28 -6.25
CA MET A 7 -7.42 4.11 -4.80
C MET A 7 -8.71 3.57 -4.17
N GLN A 8 -9.88 4.09 -4.56
CA GLN A 8 -11.17 3.57 -4.11
C GLN A 8 -11.32 2.10 -4.51
N ALA A 9 -11.11 1.73 -5.78
CA ALA A 9 -11.20 0.35 -6.21
C ALA A 9 -10.25 -0.58 -5.43
N ILE A 10 -8.98 -0.21 -5.26
CA ILE A 10 -8.01 -1.01 -4.49
C ILE A 10 -8.44 -1.17 -3.02
N VAL A 11 -8.92 -0.10 -2.39
CA VAL A 11 -9.40 -0.14 -1.00
C VAL A 11 -10.58 -1.12 -0.86
N TYR A 12 -11.62 -0.96 -1.67
CA TYR A 12 -12.86 -1.73 -1.50
C TYR A 12 -12.82 -3.15 -2.08
N GLU A 13 -12.07 -3.37 -3.16
CA GLU A 13 -12.03 -4.65 -3.88
C GLU A 13 -10.83 -5.53 -3.48
N GLU A 14 -9.73 -4.95 -2.99
CA GLU A 14 -8.52 -5.69 -2.66
C GLU A 14 -8.24 -5.68 -1.15
N TRP A 15 -8.12 -4.50 -0.54
CA TRP A 15 -7.61 -4.37 0.84
C TRP A 15 -8.64 -4.68 1.93
N LEU A 16 -9.87 -4.15 1.88
CA LEU A 16 -10.88 -4.46 2.90
C LEU A 16 -11.17 -5.97 3.00
N PRO A 17 -11.31 -6.72 1.88
CA PRO A 17 -11.49 -8.18 1.94
C PRO A 17 -10.34 -8.91 2.63
N THR A 18 -9.08 -8.47 2.52
CA THR A 18 -7.96 -9.15 3.20
C THR A 18 -8.01 -8.99 4.72
N LEU A 19 -8.77 -8.02 5.23
CA LEU A 19 -9.01 -7.83 6.66
C LEU A 19 -10.21 -8.65 7.19
N GLY A 20 -10.84 -9.46 6.32
CA GLY A 20 -12.11 -10.14 6.60
C GLY A 20 -13.32 -9.20 6.56
N MET A 21 -13.17 -8.01 5.96
CA MET A 21 -14.23 -7.02 5.89
C MET A 21 -14.95 -7.08 4.55
N HIS A 22 -16.14 -7.67 4.56
CA HIS A 22 -17.00 -7.74 3.39
C HIS A 22 -18.19 -6.78 3.57
N LEU A 23 -18.24 -5.74 2.73
CA LEU A 23 -19.36 -4.80 2.71
C LEU A 23 -20.45 -5.30 1.77
N GLU A 24 -21.68 -4.87 2.02
CA GLU A 24 -22.79 -5.10 1.09
C GLU A 24 -22.49 -4.50 -0.30
N PRO A 25 -23.00 -5.09 -1.39
CA PRO A 25 -22.83 -4.56 -2.74
C PRO A 25 -23.27 -3.10 -2.85
N TYR A 26 -22.52 -2.31 -3.62
CA TYR A 26 -22.83 -0.89 -3.78
C TYR A 26 -24.21 -0.70 -4.45
N ALA A 27 -25.09 0.04 -3.78
CA ALA A 27 -26.46 0.30 -4.24
C ALA A 27 -26.63 1.66 -4.95
N GLY A 28 -25.55 2.42 -5.09
CA GLY A 28 -25.57 3.80 -5.61
C GLY A 28 -25.37 4.84 -4.53
N TYR A 29 -25.17 6.09 -4.98
CA TYR A 29 -24.97 7.24 -4.10
C TYR A 29 -26.28 7.57 -3.35
N GLN A 30 -26.15 7.80 -2.05
CA GLN A 30 -27.24 8.15 -1.14
C GLN A 30 -26.95 9.54 -0.55
N ASP A 31 -27.82 10.51 -0.79
CA ASP A 31 -27.61 11.91 -0.39
C ASP A 31 -27.93 12.19 1.08
N ASP A 32 -28.57 11.24 1.77
CA ASP A 32 -28.88 11.25 3.19
C ASP A 32 -27.83 10.54 4.06
N VAL A 33 -26.83 9.89 3.46
CA VAL A 33 -25.69 9.30 4.16
C VAL A 33 -24.63 10.37 4.46
N ASP A 34 -24.22 10.50 5.72
CA ASP A 34 -23.12 11.38 6.14
C ASP A 34 -21.76 10.68 5.97
N PRO A 35 -20.89 11.10 5.03
CA PRO A 35 -19.56 10.53 4.85
C PRO A 35 -18.53 11.09 5.84
N GLY A 36 -18.94 11.88 6.83
CA GLY A 36 -18.08 12.42 7.87
C GLY A 36 -17.28 11.34 8.60
N ILE A 37 -16.04 11.67 8.94
CA ILE A 37 -15.18 10.76 9.70
C ILE A 37 -15.63 10.76 11.16
N LEU A 38 -16.05 9.58 11.64
CA LEU A 38 -16.40 9.35 13.03
C LEU A 38 -15.20 9.64 13.93
N ASN A 39 -15.46 10.28 15.08
CA ASN A 39 -14.43 10.50 16.08
C ASN A 39 -13.83 9.17 16.55
N THR A 40 -14.68 8.15 16.77
CA THR A 40 -14.27 6.80 17.18
C THR A 40 -13.42 6.08 16.12
N PHE A 41 -13.72 6.31 14.84
CA PHE A 41 -12.91 5.79 13.73
C PHE A 41 -11.50 6.39 13.75
N SER A 42 -11.37 7.72 13.71
CA SER A 42 -10.06 8.38 13.60
C SER A 42 -9.23 8.38 14.90
N ALA A 43 -9.90 8.42 16.05
CA ALA A 43 -9.25 8.49 17.35
C ALA A 43 -8.89 7.10 17.92
N ALA A 44 -9.54 6.03 17.45
CA ALA A 44 -9.31 4.68 17.96
C ALA A 44 -9.29 3.61 16.84
N ALA A 45 -10.40 3.28 16.21
CA ALA A 45 -10.50 2.06 15.39
C ALA A 45 -9.52 2.01 14.21
N TYR A 46 -9.34 3.12 13.48
CA TYR A 46 -8.42 3.19 12.34
C TYR A 46 -6.94 3.32 12.74
N ARG A 47 -6.64 3.26 14.05
CA ARG A 47 -5.29 3.15 14.59
C ARG A 47 -4.88 1.70 14.85
N TYR A 48 -5.67 0.73 14.38
CA TYR A 48 -5.37 -0.69 14.49
C TYR A 48 -3.99 -1.03 13.92
N GLY A 49 -3.59 -0.36 12.82
CA GLY A 49 -2.31 -0.61 12.16
C GLY A 49 -1.10 -0.39 13.07
N HIS A 50 -1.24 0.33 14.19
CA HIS A 50 -0.12 0.49 15.13
C HIS A 50 0.28 -0.79 15.87
N SER A 51 -0.58 -1.82 15.97
CA SER A 51 -0.17 -3.13 16.48
C SER A 51 0.29 -4.08 15.38
N THR A 52 -0.07 -3.83 14.11
CA THR A 52 0.29 -4.73 12.99
C THR A 52 1.64 -4.40 12.32
N ILE A 53 2.32 -3.34 12.75
CA ILE A 53 3.61 -2.91 12.16
C ILE A 53 4.78 -3.81 12.60
N ASN A 54 5.65 -4.15 11.64
CA ASN A 54 6.92 -4.85 11.87
C ASN A 54 8.07 -3.91 12.23
N SER A 55 9.02 -4.39 13.04
CA SER A 55 10.23 -3.63 13.41
C SER A 55 11.24 -3.46 12.27
N ALA A 56 11.28 -4.37 11.30
CA ALA A 56 12.23 -4.31 10.19
C ALA A 56 11.51 -4.01 8.89
N LEU A 57 12.07 -3.07 8.12
CA LEU A 57 11.68 -2.81 6.74
C LEU A 57 12.62 -3.59 5.84
N LEU A 58 12.12 -4.68 5.25
CA LEU A 58 12.93 -5.52 4.38
C LEU A 58 13.28 -4.79 3.08
N ARG A 59 14.53 -4.93 2.64
CA ARG A 59 15.03 -4.36 1.38
C ARG A 59 15.60 -5.49 0.52
N MET A 60 15.00 -5.68 -0.65
CA MET A 60 15.35 -6.77 -1.57
C MET A 60 15.76 -6.24 -2.95
N ASP A 61 16.70 -6.91 -3.61
CA ASP A 61 17.03 -6.60 -4.99
C ASP A 61 15.89 -6.98 -5.96
N HIS A 62 16.06 -6.69 -7.25
CA HIS A 62 15.05 -6.97 -8.28
C HIS A 62 14.76 -8.47 -8.49
N GLU A 63 15.65 -9.33 -8.01
CA GLU A 63 15.53 -10.79 -8.01
C GLU A 63 14.93 -11.34 -6.71
N GLY A 64 14.70 -10.48 -5.70
CA GLY A 64 14.15 -10.88 -4.41
C GLY A 64 15.17 -11.39 -3.40
N ASN A 65 16.47 -11.17 -3.63
CA ASN A 65 17.51 -11.53 -2.67
C ASN A 65 17.76 -10.40 -1.67
N THR A 66 18.37 -10.77 -0.54
CA THR A 66 18.86 -9.81 0.46
C THR A 66 19.94 -8.91 -0.13
N MET A 67 19.83 -7.61 0.10
CA MET A 67 20.81 -6.63 -0.34
C MET A 67 22.02 -6.53 0.61
N PRO A 68 23.22 -6.18 0.12
CA PRO A 68 24.40 -5.98 0.97
C PRO A 68 24.25 -4.80 1.96
N GLU A 69 23.43 -3.81 1.64
CA GLU A 69 23.04 -2.71 2.53
C GLU A 69 22.20 -3.19 3.73
N GLY A 70 21.66 -4.41 3.65
CA GLY A 70 20.84 -5.05 4.69
C GLY A 70 19.44 -4.45 4.81
N ASP A 71 18.71 -4.78 5.86
CA ASP A 71 17.41 -4.18 6.20
C ASP A 71 17.58 -2.97 7.13
N ILE A 72 16.54 -2.14 7.26
CA ILE A 72 16.54 -1.02 8.21
C ILE A 72 15.48 -1.24 9.30
N LEU A 73 15.83 -0.91 10.55
CA LEU A 73 14.86 -0.89 11.64
C LEU A 73 13.93 0.32 11.48
N LEU A 74 12.66 0.16 11.82
CA LEU A 74 11.66 1.21 11.71
C LEU A 74 12.07 2.47 12.49
N ARG A 75 12.66 2.31 13.68
CA ARG A 75 13.17 3.44 14.49
C ARG A 75 14.19 4.31 13.76
N ASP A 76 14.96 3.73 12.84
CA ASP A 76 16.01 4.40 12.08
C ASP A 76 15.51 4.94 10.72
N ALA A 77 14.29 4.56 10.32
CA ALA A 77 13.66 4.98 9.08
C ALA A 77 12.82 6.27 9.22
N TYR A 78 12.41 6.65 10.43
CA TYR A 78 11.58 7.84 10.63
C TYR A 78 12.27 9.11 10.15
N PHE A 79 11.61 9.82 9.23
CA PHE A 79 12.10 11.09 8.66
C PHE A 79 13.49 10.99 8.04
N ASN A 80 13.88 9.80 7.57
CA ASN A 80 15.17 9.53 6.95
C ASN A 80 15.02 9.27 5.44
N PRO A 81 14.93 10.32 4.60
CA PRO A 81 14.84 10.15 3.15
C PRO A 81 16.13 9.59 2.53
N ASP A 82 17.27 9.72 3.22
CA ASP A 82 18.56 9.23 2.72
C ASP A 82 18.57 7.70 2.63
N ALA A 83 17.85 7.00 3.52
CA ALA A 83 17.68 5.54 3.47
C ALA A 83 17.08 5.03 2.15
N VAL A 84 16.27 5.85 1.46
CA VAL A 84 15.74 5.53 0.12
C VAL A 84 16.83 5.65 -0.95
N LEU A 85 17.69 6.66 -0.82
CA LEU A 85 18.80 6.89 -1.75
C LEU A 85 19.93 5.85 -1.56
N GLU A 86 20.10 5.32 -0.36
CA GLU A 86 21.08 4.27 -0.05
C GLU A 86 20.88 2.98 -0.84
N VAL A 87 19.63 2.69 -1.26
CA VAL A 87 19.26 1.48 -2.00
C VAL A 87 18.68 1.81 -3.38
N ASP A 88 19.09 2.95 -3.94
CA ASP A 88 18.75 3.40 -5.30
C ASP A 88 17.24 3.58 -5.59
N GLY A 89 16.40 3.74 -4.57
CA GLY A 89 14.98 4.05 -4.78
C GLY A 89 14.01 3.37 -3.81
N ILE A 90 12.75 3.31 -4.22
CA ILE A 90 11.64 2.75 -3.42
C ILE A 90 11.42 1.27 -3.73
N GLU A 91 11.94 0.80 -4.85
CA GLU A 91 11.72 -0.53 -5.39
C GLU A 91 12.12 -1.62 -4.40
N PRO A 92 13.29 -1.56 -3.73
CA PRO A 92 13.65 -2.58 -2.75
C PRO A 92 12.67 -2.71 -1.59
N TYR A 93 12.08 -1.60 -1.16
CA TYR A 93 11.07 -1.59 -0.12
C TYR A 93 9.74 -2.17 -0.62
N LEU A 94 9.31 -1.83 -1.83
CA LEU A 94 8.07 -2.38 -2.41
C LEU A 94 8.15 -3.90 -2.58
N ILE A 95 9.31 -4.41 -3.01
CA ILE A 95 9.58 -5.86 -3.10
C ILE A 95 9.55 -6.47 -1.71
N GLY A 96 10.32 -5.93 -0.75
CA GLY A 96 10.36 -6.43 0.62
C GLY A 96 8.98 -6.47 1.28
N MET A 97 8.22 -5.37 1.22
CA MET A 97 6.88 -5.27 1.81
C MET A 97 5.90 -6.31 1.25
N SER A 98 6.06 -6.74 -0.01
CA SER A 98 5.19 -7.76 -0.61
C SER A 98 5.40 -9.18 -0.06
N THR A 99 6.50 -9.41 0.67
CA THR A 99 6.90 -10.72 1.18
C THR A 99 6.68 -10.91 2.67
N VAL A 100 6.37 -9.83 3.39
CA VAL A 100 6.36 -9.80 4.84
C VAL A 100 4.93 -9.93 5.36
N VAL A 101 4.74 -10.83 6.33
CA VAL A 101 3.50 -10.93 7.09
C VAL A 101 3.47 -9.81 8.14
N GLU A 102 2.35 -9.09 8.25
CA GLU A 102 2.17 -8.10 9.31
C GLU A 102 2.14 -8.74 10.72
N GLN A 103 2.38 -7.94 11.76
CA GLN A 103 2.18 -8.41 13.14
C GLN A 103 0.68 -8.62 13.41
N ASN A 104 0.38 -9.42 14.43
CA ASN A 104 -1.01 -9.63 14.84
C ASN A 104 -1.65 -8.33 15.36
N PHE A 105 -2.96 -8.20 15.14
CA PHE A 105 -3.76 -7.19 15.82
C PHE A 105 -4.03 -7.62 17.27
N ASP A 106 -3.14 -7.26 18.20
CA ASP A 106 -3.27 -7.58 19.62
C ASP A 106 -2.72 -6.47 20.54
N CYS A 107 -2.80 -6.67 21.86
CA CYS A 107 -2.28 -5.73 22.87
C CYS A 107 -0.75 -5.60 22.93
N LYS A 108 -0.01 -6.11 21.94
CA LYS A 108 1.44 -5.98 21.83
C LYS A 108 1.77 -5.02 20.69
N VAL A 109 2.79 -4.21 20.94
CA VAL A 109 3.29 -3.23 19.98
C VAL A 109 4.81 -3.25 20.07
N ILE A 110 5.46 -3.26 18.91
CA ILE A 110 6.91 -3.29 18.81
C ILE A 110 7.58 -2.09 19.51
N ASP A 111 8.81 -2.30 19.99
CA ASP A 111 9.55 -1.26 20.69
C ASP A 111 9.81 -0.02 19.83
N ASP A 112 9.95 -0.19 18.51
CA ASP A 112 10.16 0.91 17.55
C ASP A 112 9.03 1.95 17.57
N LEU A 113 7.83 1.56 18.01
CA LEU A 113 6.67 2.44 18.20
C LEU A 113 6.40 2.76 19.67
N ARG A 114 6.59 1.79 20.57
CA ARG A 114 6.27 1.94 21.99
C ARG A 114 7.34 2.71 22.78
N ASN A 115 8.60 2.59 22.40
CA ASN A 115 9.73 3.12 23.16
C ASN A 115 10.57 4.10 22.34
N PHE A 116 10.62 3.95 21.01
CA PHE A 116 11.55 4.67 20.15
C PHE A 116 10.86 5.53 19.08
N LEU A 117 9.56 5.87 19.25
CA LEU A 117 8.86 6.66 18.25
C LEU A 117 9.56 8.02 18.08
N PHE A 118 10.13 8.25 16.90
CA PHE A 118 10.88 9.46 16.53
C PHE A 118 12.15 9.74 17.34
N GLY A 119 12.77 8.71 17.93
CA GLY A 119 14.09 8.80 18.56
C GLY A 119 14.22 8.02 19.87
N PRO A 120 15.38 8.05 20.55
CA PRO A 120 15.58 7.30 21.78
C PRO A 120 14.82 7.89 22.98
N PRO A 121 14.38 7.05 23.95
CA PRO A 121 13.77 7.50 25.20
C PRO A 121 14.60 8.59 25.89
N GLY A 122 13.95 9.67 26.32
CA GLY A 122 14.60 10.79 27.01
C GLY A 122 15.36 11.77 26.10
N ALA A 123 15.43 11.51 24.80
CA ALA A 123 16.04 12.41 23.80
C ALA A 123 15.05 12.85 22.70
N GLY A 124 13.74 12.69 22.93
CA GLY A 124 12.67 12.98 21.96
C GLY A 124 11.84 11.77 21.56
N GLY A 125 12.24 10.55 21.95
CA GLY A 125 11.46 9.33 21.76
C GLY A 125 10.13 9.34 22.52
N LEU A 126 9.06 9.01 21.82
CA LEU A 126 7.69 8.95 22.34
C LEU A 126 7.21 7.49 22.44
N ASP A 127 6.12 7.30 23.20
CA ASP A 127 5.37 6.04 23.24
C ASP A 127 4.06 6.23 22.45
N LEU A 128 3.98 5.63 21.25
CA LEU A 128 2.79 5.74 20.41
C LEU A 128 1.54 5.14 21.06
N VAL A 129 1.71 4.10 21.88
CA VAL A 129 0.62 3.44 22.60
C VAL A 129 0.04 4.40 23.64
N ALA A 130 0.91 5.00 24.47
CA ALA A 130 0.51 6.00 25.44
C ALA A 130 -0.16 7.21 24.76
N LEU A 131 0.34 7.63 23.59
CA LEU A 131 -0.25 8.70 22.79
C LEU A 131 -1.65 8.33 22.25
N ASN A 132 -1.88 7.09 21.80
CA ASN A 132 -3.20 6.66 21.33
C ASN A 132 -4.22 6.69 22.47
N ILE A 133 -3.87 6.13 23.63
CA ILE A 133 -4.71 6.13 24.83
C ILE A 133 -5.03 7.57 25.25
N ASN A 134 -3.99 8.40 25.41
CA ASN A 134 -4.17 9.79 25.81
C ASN A 134 -4.98 10.59 24.77
N ARG A 135 -4.82 10.28 23.47
CA ARG A 135 -5.60 10.92 22.40
C ARG A 135 -7.07 10.51 22.45
N GLY A 136 -7.39 9.25 22.74
CA GLY A 136 -8.77 8.82 22.93
C GLY A 136 -9.46 9.63 24.02
N ARG A 137 -8.76 9.82 25.16
CA ARG A 137 -9.24 10.63 26.29
C ARG A 137 -9.37 12.12 25.93
N ASP A 138 -8.35 12.70 25.29
CA ASP A 138 -8.35 14.10 24.78
C ASP A 138 -9.53 14.37 23.84
N ARG A 139 -9.87 13.39 23.00
CA ARG A 139 -10.98 13.49 22.05
C ARG A 139 -12.34 13.14 22.64
N GLY A 140 -12.41 12.88 23.95
CA GLY A 140 -13.65 12.60 24.66
C GLY A 140 -14.34 11.33 24.17
N LEU A 141 -13.58 10.29 23.81
CA LEU A 141 -14.18 8.99 23.54
C LEU A 141 -14.83 8.45 24.83
N PRO A 142 -16.00 7.79 24.73
CA PRO A 142 -16.57 7.08 25.87
C PRO A 142 -15.68 5.90 26.26
N ASP A 143 -15.98 5.27 27.39
CA ASP A 143 -15.37 3.98 27.72
C ASP A 143 -15.77 2.89 26.70
N PHE A 144 -15.01 1.80 26.67
CA PHE A 144 -15.21 0.75 25.68
C PHE A 144 -16.58 0.06 25.77
N SER A 145 -17.15 -0.11 26.97
CA SER A 145 -18.46 -0.76 27.17
C SER A 145 -19.60 0.12 26.65
N THR A 146 -19.55 1.42 26.95
CA THR A 146 -20.47 2.42 26.39
C THR A 146 -20.33 2.50 24.88
N LEU A 147 -19.10 2.53 24.35
CA LEU A 147 -18.86 2.54 22.90
C LEU A 147 -19.50 1.34 22.19
N ARG A 148 -19.40 0.15 22.78
CA ARG A 148 -20.07 -1.05 22.23
C ARG A 148 -21.58 -0.85 22.14
N THR A 149 -22.18 -0.32 23.19
CA THR A 149 -23.62 -0.04 23.22
C THR A 149 -24.03 1.00 22.16
N ASP A 150 -23.21 2.04 21.94
CA ASP A 150 -23.45 3.07 20.91
C ASP A 150 -23.41 2.51 19.48
N PHE A 151 -22.80 1.33 19.29
CA PHE A 151 -22.73 0.59 18.03
C PHE A 151 -23.60 -0.69 18.06
N ASP A 152 -24.62 -0.73 18.92
CA ASP A 152 -25.60 -1.82 19.04
C ASP A 152 -25.00 -3.19 19.40
N LEU A 153 -23.82 -3.20 20.02
CA LEU A 153 -23.16 -4.39 20.56
C LEU A 153 -23.49 -4.59 22.04
N ALA A 154 -23.34 -5.82 22.53
CA ALA A 154 -23.60 -6.14 23.92
C ALA A 154 -22.63 -5.37 24.85
N PRO A 155 -23.13 -4.75 25.93
CA PRO A 155 -22.28 -4.11 26.93
C PRO A 155 -21.43 -5.15 27.64
N LEU A 156 -20.30 -4.72 28.20
CA LEU A 156 -19.42 -5.55 29.00
C LEU A 156 -19.85 -5.51 30.46
N THR A 157 -19.81 -6.65 31.13
CA THR A 157 -20.09 -6.78 32.57
C THR A 157 -18.89 -7.28 33.36
N ASP A 158 -17.97 -7.96 32.68
CA ASP A 158 -16.75 -8.53 33.26
C ASP A 158 -15.58 -8.45 32.26
N PHE A 159 -14.34 -8.53 32.74
CA PHE A 159 -13.15 -8.53 31.88
C PHE A 159 -13.09 -9.77 30.96
N SER A 160 -13.70 -10.88 31.37
CA SER A 160 -13.86 -12.08 30.53
C SER A 160 -14.85 -11.91 29.37
N ASP A 161 -15.69 -10.87 29.38
CA ASP A 161 -16.53 -10.53 28.22
C ASP A 161 -15.71 -9.89 27.09
N VAL A 162 -14.51 -9.37 27.38
CA VAL A 162 -13.61 -8.77 26.39
C VAL A 162 -12.86 -9.85 25.61
N THR A 163 -12.34 -10.86 26.32
CA THR A 163 -11.46 -11.87 25.73
C THR A 163 -11.55 -13.21 26.46
N ALA A 164 -11.45 -14.28 25.68
CA ALA A 164 -11.35 -15.65 26.18
C ALA A 164 -9.98 -15.97 26.80
N ASP A 165 -8.94 -15.13 26.62
CA ASP A 165 -7.64 -15.33 27.27
C ASP A 165 -7.70 -14.86 28.74
N PRO A 166 -7.65 -15.79 29.72
CA PRO A 166 -7.74 -15.42 31.14
C PRO A 166 -6.57 -14.57 31.60
N LEU A 167 -5.38 -14.69 30.99
CA LEU A 167 -4.23 -13.87 31.36
C LEU A 167 -4.40 -12.43 30.89
N MET A 168 -4.97 -12.23 29.69
CA MET A 168 -5.31 -10.90 29.19
C MET A 168 -6.43 -10.27 30.02
N ALA A 169 -7.49 -11.00 30.33
CA ALA A 169 -8.58 -10.52 31.19
C ALA A 169 -8.04 -10.09 32.57
N MET A 170 -7.19 -10.90 33.21
CA MET A 170 -6.54 -10.55 34.48
C MET A 170 -5.62 -9.32 34.35
N ALA A 171 -4.91 -9.17 33.23
CA ALA A 171 -4.05 -8.01 32.99
C ALA A 171 -4.88 -6.72 32.86
N LEU A 172 -5.99 -6.77 32.12
CA LEU A 172 -6.94 -5.66 32.00
C LEU A 172 -7.54 -5.31 33.37
N GLU A 173 -7.97 -6.30 34.14
CA GLU A 173 -8.50 -6.11 35.49
C GLU A 173 -7.49 -5.41 36.40
N ASN A 174 -6.25 -5.86 36.40
CA ASN A 174 -5.19 -5.26 37.21
C ASN A 174 -4.90 -3.80 36.83
N VAL A 175 -5.05 -3.43 35.55
CA VAL A 175 -4.79 -2.05 35.08
C VAL A 175 -5.99 -1.14 35.28
N TYR A 176 -7.19 -1.58 34.89
CA TYR A 176 -8.38 -0.74 34.84
C TYR A 176 -9.25 -0.81 36.09
N GLN A 177 -9.18 -1.92 36.85
CA GLN A 177 -9.95 -2.21 38.07
C GLN A 177 -11.46 -2.36 37.86
N GLU A 178 -12.05 -1.61 36.92
CA GLU A 178 -13.46 -1.63 36.54
C GLU A 178 -13.55 -1.76 35.01
N VAL A 179 -14.45 -2.62 34.51
CA VAL A 179 -14.59 -2.89 33.06
C VAL A 179 -14.98 -1.63 32.28
N ASP A 180 -15.80 -0.77 32.88
CA ASP A 180 -16.25 0.52 32.31
C ASP A 180 -15.17 1.61 32.31
N ARG A 181 -13.91 1.26 32.56
CA ARG A 181 -12.76 2.18 32.46
C ARG A 181 -11.84 1.86 31.29
N ILE A 182 -12.09 0.77 30.57
CA ILE A 182 -11.24 0.35 29.44
C ILE A 182 -11.30 1.43 28.36
N ASP A 183 -10.13 1.95 27.97
CA ASP A 183 -10.01 2.86 26.83
C ASP A 183 -10.37 2.11 25.53
N PRO A 184 -11.19 2.68 24.63
CA PRO A 184 -11.64 1.98 23.42
C PRO A 184 -10.57 1.34 22.55
N TRP A 185 -9.43 2.02 22.36
CA TRP A 185 -8.33 1.49 21.55
C TRP A 185 -7.73 0.22 22.18
N VAL A 186 -7.60 0.18 23.51
CA VAL A 186 -7.12 -1.01 24.23
C VAL A 186 -8.16 -2.11 24.22
N GLY A 187 -9.43 -1.77 24.43
CA GLY A 187 -10.53 -2.74 24.37
C GLY A 187 -10.61 -3.44 23.02
N MET A 188 -10.52 -2.69 21.91
CA MET A 188 -10.51 -3.27 20.57
C MET A 188 -9.32 -4.19 20.29
N LEU A 189 -8.13 -3.88 20.83
CA LEU A 189 -6.94 -4.74 20.70
C LEU A 189 -7.02 -6.02 21.53
N ALA A 190 -7.72 -5.96 22.65
CA ALA A 190 -7.92 -7.11 23.53
C ALA A 190 -9.07 -8.00 23.07
N GLU A 191 -10.01 -7.47 22.29
CA GLU A 191 -11.21 -8.19 21.86
C GLU A 191 -10.85 -9.38 20.97
N ASP A 192 -11.47 -10.54 21.25
CA ASP A 192 -11.26 -11.74 20.44
C ASP A 192 -11.66 -11.50 18.98
N HIS A 193 -10.83 -12.00 18.06
CA HIS A 193 -11.05 -11.82 16.63
C HIS A 193 -12.29 -12.58 16.15
N MET A 194 -13.01 -11.98 15.20
CA MET A 194 -14.06 -12.68 14.46
C MET A 194 -13.44 -13.78 13.57
N PRO A 195 -14.18 -14.88 13.27
CA PRO A 195 -13.71 -15.90 12.36
C PRO A 195 -13.31 -15.32 10.99
N ASP A 196 -12.14 -15.73 10.51
CA ASP A 196 -11.58 -15.29 9.22
C ASP A 196 -11.45 -13.76 9.06
N ALA A 197 -11.28 -13.03 10.16
CA ALA A 197 -11.11 -11.58 10.16
C ALA A 197 -10.01 -11.12 11.13
N LEU A 198 -9.41 -9.97 10.83
CA LEU A 198 -8.35 -9.39 11.65
C LEU A 198 -8.89 -8.80 12.97
N PHE A 199 -10.18 -8.47 13.02
CA PHE A 199 -10.78 -7.63 14.06
C PHE A 199 -11.77 -8.39 14.93
N GLY A 200 -11.87 -7.97 16.19
CA GLY A 200 -13.03 -8.28 17.02
C GLY A 200 -14.28 -7.47 16.61
N PRO A 201 -15.47 -7.85 17.13
CA PRO A 201 -16.75 -7.25 16.77
C PRO A 201 -16.79 -5.71 16.81
N THR A 202 -16.17 -5.07 17.81
CA THR A 202 -16.26 -3.61 17.96
C THR A 202 -15.50 -2.88 16.86
N ALA A 203 -14.24 -3.26 16.65
CA ALA A 203 -13.42 -2.65 15.60
C ALA A 203 -14.01 -2.91 14.21
N MET A 204 -14.46 -4.15 13.94
CA MET A 204 -15.12 -4.49 12.68
C MET A 204 -16.35 -3.61 12.42
N THR A 205 -17.23 -3.47 13.40
CA THR A 205 -18.48 -2.69 13.25
C THR A 205 -18.20 -1.21 12.97
N ILE A 206 -17.26 -0.59 13.70
CA ILE A 206 -16.90 0.82 13.51
C ILE A 206 -16.30 1.04 12.11
N LEU A 207 -15.37 0.18 11.71
CA LEU A 207 -14.69 0.29 10.42
C LEU A 207 -15.66 0.06 9.26
N GLN A 208 -16.50 -0.99 9.31
CA GLN A 208 -17.51 -1.26 8.30
C GLN A 208 -18.50 -0.10 8.14
N ARG A 209 -18.98 0.46 9.26
CA ARG A 209 -19.88 1.62 9.23
C ARG A 209 -19.19 2.81 8.56
N GLN A 210 -17.95 3.12 8.92
CA GLN A 210 -17.23 4.23 8.30
C GLN A 210 -16.99 4.02 6.81
N PHE A 211 -16.48 2.86 6.39
CA PHE A 211 -16.18 2.60 4.98
C PHE A 211 -17.45 2.53 4.12
N THR A 212 -18.55 2.01 4.67
CA THR A 212 -19.86 2.06 3.99
C THR A 212 -20.30 3.51 3.80
N SER A 213 -20.26 4.34 4.87
CA SER A 213 -20.63 5.75 4.76
C SER A 213 -19.75 6.55 3.81
N LEU A 214 -18.44 6.28 3.77
CA LEU A 214 -17.51 6.91 2.82
C LEU A 214 -17.82 6.54 1.37
N ARG A 215 -18.28 5.31 1.10
CA ARG A 215 -18.66 4.84 -0.24
C ARG A 215 -20.01 5.40 -0.67
N ASP A 216 -21.01 5.21 0.19
CA ASP A 216 -22.41 5.44 -0.14
C ASP A 216 -22.75 6.94 -0.11
N GLY A 217 -22.07 7.72 0.75
CA GLY A 217 -22.21 9.18 0.84
C GLY A 217 -21.28 9.98 -0.09
N ASP A 218 -20.40 9.33 -0.88
CA ASP A 218 -19.53 10.03 -1.83
C ASP A 218 -20.16 10.13 -3.22
N ARG A 219 -20.60 11.35 -3.58
CA ARG A 219 -21.13 11.68 -4.91
C ARG A 219 -20.14 11.38 -6.05
N PHE A 220 -18.84 11.33 -5.75
CA PHE A 220 -17.76 11.05 -6.70
C PHE A 220 -17.12 9.67 -6.48
N TYR A 221 -17.76 8.75 -5.75
CA TYR A 221 -17.35 7.35 -5.73
C TYR A 221 -17.30 6.81 -7.16
N PHE A 222 -16.23 6.11 -7.52
CA PHE A 222 -15.88 5.86 -8.92
C PHE A 222 -16.99 5.17 -9.72
N GLU A 223 -17.78 4.29 -9.10
CA GLU A 223 -18.89 3.61 -9.77
C GLU A 223 -20.07 4.55 -10.08
N HIS A 224 -20.29 5.57 -9.25
CA HIS A 224 -21.34 6.57 -9.45
C HIS A 224 -20.86 7.75 -10.32
N ASP A 225 -19.58 8.07 -10.31
CA ASP A 225 -19.08 9.33 -10.85
C ASP A 225 -19.51 9.60 -12.32
N PRO A 226 -20.20 10.73 -12.59
CA PRO A 226 -20.76 11.02 -13.91
C PRO A 226 -19.72 11.45 -14.96
N TRP A 227 -18.48 11.77 -14.57
CA TRP A 227 -17.42 12.06 -15.55
C TRP A 227 -16.46 10.89 -15.77
N LEU A 228 -16.86 9.67 -15.42
CA LEU A 228 -16.19 8.44 -15.86
C LEU A 228 -17.15 7.68 -16.77
N THR A 229 -16.64 7.25 -17.92
CA THR A 229 -17.35 6.37 -18.84
C THR A 229 -17.49 4.96 -18.24
N SER A 230 -18.41 4.15 -18.77
CA SER A 230 -18.55 2.75 -18.33
C SER A 230 -17.26 1.95 -18.53
N GLU A 231 -16.56 2.16 -19.66
CA GLU A 231 -15.28 1.50 -19.93
C GLU A 231 -14.20 1.89 -18.92
N GLU A 232 -14.12 3.18 -18.55
CA GLU A 232 -13.19 3.62 -17.51
C GLU A 232 -13.53 3.03 -16.15
N LYS A 233 -14.82 2.92 -15.79
CA LYS A 233 -15.25 2.32 -14.51
C LYS A 233 -14.90 0.83 -14.46
N ASP A 234 -15.14 0.09 -15.54
CA ASP A 234 -14.81 -1.33 -15.63
C ASP A 234 -13.30 -1.55 -15.60
N TRP A 235 -12.54 -0.68 -16.28
CA TRP A 235 -11.08 -0.68 -16.17
C TRP A 235 -10.62 -0.38 -14.75
N ILE A 236 -11.13 0.69 -14.10
CA ILE A 236 -10.80 1.04 -12.71
C ILE A 236 -11.07 -0.12 -11.76
N ARG A 237 -12.23 -0.78 -11.88
CA ARG A 237 -12.60 -1.93 -11.04
C ARG A 237 -11.61 -3.10 -11.22
N SER A 238 -11.01 -3.24 -12.39
CA SER A 238 -10.03 -4.30 -12.66
C SER A 238 -8.61 -3.99 -12.18
N GLN A 239 -8.35 -2.83 -11.57
CA GLN A 239 -7.00 -2.41 -11.19
C GLN A 239 -6.60 -2.98 -9.84
N ARG A 240 -5.38 -3.53 -9.76
CA ARG A 240 -4.75 -3.96 -8.50
C ARG A 240 -3.64 -3.01 -8.08
N LEU A 241 -3.24 -3.04 -6.81
CA LEU A 241 -2.07 -2.30 -6.35
C LEU A 241 -0.80 -2.72 -7.11
N SER A 242 -0.67 -4.01 -7.42
CA SER A 242 0.43 -4.55 -8.24
C SER A 242 0.50 -3.93 -9.63
N ASP A 243 -0.63 -3.69 -10.29
CA ASP A 243 -0.67 -2.99 -11.57
C ASP A 243 -0.13 -1.56 -11.45
N VAL A 244 -0.51 -0.86 -10.38
CA VAL A 244 0.02 0.48 -10.10
C VAL A 244 1.52 0.41 -9.89
N VAL A 245 2.02 -0.54 -9.10
CA VAL A 245 3.46 -0.68 -8.86
C VAL A 245 4.21 -1.00 -10.16
N ARG A 246 3.80 -2.01 -10.94
CA ARG A 246 4.47 -2.39 -12.20
C ARG A 246 4.43 -1.32 -13.27
N ARG A 247 3.40 -0.47 -13.26
CA ARG A 247 3.38 0.74 -14.10
C ARG A 247 4.41 1.73 -13.64
N ASN A 248 4.57 1.88 -12.33
CA ASN A 248 5.32 2.98 -11.75
C ASN A 248 6.81 2.66 -11.50
N CYS A 249 7.13 1.38 -11.37
CA CYS A 249 8.42 0.87 -10.92
C CYS A 249 8.87 -0.30 -11.81
N PRO A 250 10.18 -0.41 -12.11
CA PRO A 250 10.78 -1.51 -12.86
C PRO A 250 10.88 -2.81 -12.04
N ILE A 251 9.74 -3.34 -11.57
CA ILE A 251 9.68 -4.55 -10.73
C ILE A 251 8.85 -5.62 -11.42
N ASP A 252 9.47 -6.75 -11.77
CA ASP A 252 8.82 -7.88 -12.44
C ASP A 252 8.53 -9.08 -11.50
N CYS A 253 9.11 -9.11 -10.29
CA CYS A 253 9.01 -10.26 -9.36
C CYS A 253 7.80 -10.23 -8.39
N LEU A 254 6.96 -9.19 -8.47
CA LEU A 254 5.79 -9.02 -7.60
C LEU A 254 4.64 -9.93 -8.00
N HIS A 255 3.87 -10.39 -7.01
CA HIS A 255 2.57 -11.02 -7.20
C HIS A 255 1.48 -10.02 -7.58
N ASP A 256 0.36 -10.54 -8.06
CA ASP A 256 -0.82 -9.71 -8.35
C ASP A 256 -1.55 -9.26 -7.07
N GLU A 257 -1.54 -10.09 -6.02
CA GLU A 257 -2.20 -9.84 -4.74
C GLU A 257 -1.18 -9.32 -3.71
N LEU A 258 -1.06 -7.99 -3.59
CA LEU A 258 0.00 -7.39 -2.74
C LEU A 258 -0.35 -7.29 -1.25
N PHE A 259 -1.62 -7.42 -0.88
CA PHE A 259 -2.04 -7.40 0.52
C PHE A 259 -1.95 -8.77 1.21
N ILE A 260 -1.55 -9.81 0.48
CA ILE A 260 -1.32 -11.15 1.02
C ILE A 260 0.16 -11.45 0.85
N ALA A 261 0.86 -11.67 1.95
CA ALA A 261 2.28 -12.02 1.91
C ALA A 261 2.48 -13.36 1.20
N GLN A 262 3.26 -13.37 0.12
CA GLN A 262 3.53 -14.55 -0.68
C GLN A 262 5.02 -14.57 -1.14
N PRO A 263 5.63 -15.75 -1.38
CA PRO A 263 7.01 -15.83 -1.86
C PRO A 263 7.11 -15.29 -3.29
N LEU A 264 8.01 -14.36 -3.59
CA LEU A 264 8.14 -13.68 -4.90
C LEU A 264 8.05 -14.59 -6.13
N LEU A 265 7.58 -14.04 -7.25
CA LEU A 265 7.58 -14.73 -8.52
C LEU A 265 9.02 -15.02 -8.94
N SER A 266 9.28 -16.25 -9.37
CA SER A 266 10.55 -16.62 -10.01
C SER A 266 10.65 -15.88 -11.34
N THR A 267 11.34 -14.74 -11.34
CA THR A 267 11.76 -14.08 -12.57
C THR A 267 12.91 -14.92 -13.12
N GLY A 268 12.69 -15.66 -14.20
CA GLY A 268 13.74 -16.39 -14.92
C GLY A 268 14.78 -15.48 -15.61
N LEU A 269 15.01 -14.26 -15.09
CA LEU A 269 15.95 -13.28 -15.59
C LEU A 269 17.32 -13.56 -14.95
N LEU A 270 18.23 -14.06 -15.76
CA LEU A 270 19.63 -14.30 -15.41
C LEU A 270 20.33 -12.98 -15.06
N THR A 271 20.71 -12.81 -13.80
CA THR A 271 21.65 -11.77 -13.35
C THR A 271 23.03 -12.04 -13.98
N ILE A 272 23.50 -11.14 -14.87
CA ILE A 272 24.91 -11.12 -15.28
C ILE A 272 25.59 -10.02 -14.45
N ALA A 273 26.34 -10.42 -13.43
CA ALA A 273 27.11 -9.50 -12.60
C ALA A 273 28.11 -8.68 -13.43
N GLY A 274 28.06 -7.35 -13.31
CA GLY A 274 29.15 -6.45 -13.71
C GLY A 274 28.94 -5.54 -14.92
N ALA A 275 27.74 -5.39 -15.46
CA ALA A 275 27.43 -4.32 -16.42
C ALA A 275 26.88 -3.08 -15.67
N GLU A 276 27.13 -1.87 -16.19
CA GLU A 276 26.45 -0.65 -15.75
C GLU A 276 25.31 -0.35 -16.73
N ALA A 277 24.14 0.07 -16.22
CA ALA A 277 22.93 0.18 -17.03
C ALA A 277 23.15 1.13 -18.24
N PRO A 278 22.62 0.80 -19.43
CA PRO A 278 22.73 1.69 -20.57
C PRO A 278 21.96 3.00 -20.28
N ASP A 279 22.68 4.12 -20.25
CA ASP A 279 22.08 5.47 -20.12
C ASP A 279 21.10 5.72 -21.26
N LEU A 280 19.83 5.42 -21.05
CA LEU A 280 18.78 5.60 -22.05
C LEU A 280 18.27 7.03 -21.98
N LEU A 281 18.44 7.80 -23.04
CA LEU A 281 17.89 9.16 -23.16
C LEU A 281 16.77 9.17 -24.20
N LEU A 282 15.61 9.68 -23.81
CA LEU A 282 14.42 9.73 -24.67
C LEU A 282 14.17 11.18 -25.11
N TYR A 283 14.07 11.38 -26.42
CA TYR A 283 13.77 12.69 -27.03
C TYR A 283 12.41 12.64 -27.72
N PRO A 284 11.31 12.92 -27.01
CA PRO A 284 9.99 12.96 -27.64
C PRO A 284 9.87 14.24 -28.47
N ASN A 285 9.65 14.09 -29.78
CA ASN A 285 9.31 15.21 -30.66
C ASN A 285 7.80 15.20 -30.94
N PRO A 286 7.03 16.19 -30.47
CA PRO A 286 5.58 16.23 -30.63
C PRO A 286 5.12 16.40 -32.09
N ALA A 287 6.05 16.66 -33.03
CA ALA A 287 5.75 16.75 -34.46
C ALA A 287 6.00 15.43 -35.23
N THR A 288 6.46 14.36 -34.57
CA THR A 288 6.81 13.10 -35.24
C THR A 288 6.05 11.90 -34.68
N GLN A 289 5.77 10.91 -35.52
CA GLN A 289 5.12 9.65 -35.13
C GLN A 289 6.12 8.60 -34.61
N TRP A 290 7.25 9.03 -34.05
CA TRP A 290 8.26 8.15 -33.51
C TRP A 290 9.01 8.80 -32.35
N ILE A 291 9.58 7.97 -31.49
CA ILE A 291 10.49 8.38 -30.42
C ILE A 291 11.90 7.88 -30.71
N SER A 292 12.89 8.71 -30.36
CA SER A 292 14.30 8.33 -30.42
C SER A 292 14.79 7.94 -29.03
N LEU A 293 15.32 6.73 -28.93
CA LEU A 293 16.02 6.22 -27.76
C LEU A 293 17.52 6.30 -28.05
N ARG A 294 18.25 7.16 -27.33
CA ARG A 294 19.71 7.25 -27.42
C ARG A 294 20.35 6.47 -26.29
N PHE A 295 21.42 5.77 -26.62
CA PHE A 295 22.19 4.93 -25.70
C PHE A 295 23.48 5.65 -25.35
N GLY A 296 23.59 6.20 -24.15
CA GLY A 296 24.79 6.86 -23.65
C GLY A 296 25.96 5.88 -23.46
N LYS A 297 25.65 4.62 -23.14
CA LYS A 297 26.60 3.50 -23.05
C LYS A 297 26.26 2.41 -24.06
N ALA A 298 27.23 1.56 -24.37
CA ALA A 298 27.03 0.46 -25.31
C ALA A 298 26.21 -0.67 -24.67
N MET A 299 25.16 -1.11 -25.36
CA MET A 299 24.40 -2.33 -25.06
C MET A 299 25.10 -3.52 -25.71
N ARG A 300 25.55 -4.51 -24.93
CA ARG A 300 26.46 -5.57 -25.40
C ARG A 300 25.75 -6.86 -25.76
N THR A 301 24.64 -7.18 -25.10
CA THR A 301 23.78 -8.31 -25.41
C THR A 301 22.57 -7.88 -26.24
N GLU A 302 21.83 -8.87 -26.76
CA GLU A 302 20.46 -8.65 -27.19
C GLU A 302 19.62 -8.24 -25.97
N GLY A 303 18.66 -7.34 -26.17
CA GLY A 303 17.78 -6.81 -25.12
C GLY A 303 16.32 -6.77 -25.55
N GLU A 304 15.41 -6.62 -24.59
CA GLU A 304 13.97 -6.47 -24.83
C GLU A 304 13.53 -5.03 -24.54
N LEU A 305 12.93 -4.39 -25.54
CA LEU A 305 12.29 -3.08 -25.40
C LEU A 305 10.78 -3.25 -25.24
N ARG A 306 10.22 -2.67 -24.18
CA ARG A 306 8.78 -2.66 -23.91
C ARG A 306 8.27 -1.21 -23.84
N LEU A 307 7.12 -0.93 -24.47
CA LEU A 307 6.35 0.28 -24.19
C LEU A 307 5.06 -0.06 -23.46
N VAL A 308 4.79 0.74 -22.43
CA VAL A 308 3.62 0.66 -21.59
C VAL A 308 2.81 1.95 -21.75
N ASP A 309 1.53 1.80 -22.05
CA ASP A 309 0.60 2.92 -22.28
C ASP A 309 0.19 3.61 -20.95
N PRO A 310 -0.56 4.72 -21.00
CA PRO A 310 -1.03 5.44 -19.80
C PRO A 310 -1.95 4.59 -18.90
N PHE A 311 -2.52 3.52 -19.43
CA PHE A 311 -3.35 2.55 -18.73
C PHE A 311 -2.55 1.34 -18.24
N GLY A 312 -1.22 1.36 -18.39
CA GLY A 312 -0.32 0.32 -17.96
C GLY A 312 -0.28 -0.96 -18.79
N ARG A 313 -0.89 -0.95 -19.97
CA ARG A 313 -0.87 -2.10 -20.87
C ARG A 313 0.45 -2.11 -21.63
N THR A 314 1.12 -3.27 -21.69
CA THR A 314 2.26 -3.42 -22.62
C THR A 314 1.70 -3.48 -24.04
N ILE A 315 1.90 -2.40 -24.79
CA ILE A 315 1.36 -2.20 -26.14
C ILE A 315 2.40 -2.41 -27.23
N TYR A 316 3.67 -2.48 -26.84
CA TYR A 316 4.80 -2.69 -27.75
C TYR A 316 5.86 -3.55 -27.07
N ARG A 317 6.38 -4.54 -27.79
CA ARG A 317 7.53 -5.35 -27.39
C ARG A 317 8.39 -5.61 -28.61
N ARG A 318 9.71 -5.42 -28.48
CA ARG A 318 10.67 -5.63 -29.58
C ARG A 318 12.01 -6.13 -29.04
N SER A 319 12.57 -7.15 -29.69
CA SER A 319 13.98 -7.52 -29.47
C SER A 319 14.90 -6.48 -30.13
N VAL A 320 15.94 -6.08 -29.39
CA VAL A 320 16.92 -5.08 -29.80
C VAL A 320 18.30 -5.72 -29.82
N ALA A 321 18.94 -5.72 -31.00
CA ALA A 321 20.32 -6.18 -31.14
C ALA A 321 21.31 -5.23 -30.45
N PRO A 322 22.52 -5.69 -30.06
CA PRO A 322 23.55 -4.86 -29.42
C PRO A 322 23.74 -3.49 -30.09
N VAL A 323 23.81 -2.43 -29.29
CA VAL A 323 23.87 -1.03 -29.77
C VAL A 323 25.16 -0.39 -29.25
N PRO A 324 26.01 0.22 -30.10
CA PRO A 324 27.22 0.89 -29.64
C PRO A 324 26.89 2.15 -28.81
N ALA A 325 27.84 2.58 -27.98
CA ALA A 325 27.70 3.84 -27.23
C ALA A 325 27.51 5.03 -28.19
N GLY A 326 26.55 5.89 -27.89
CA GLY A 326 26.08 6.98 -28.75
C GLY A 326 25.10 6.55 -29.85
N GLY A 327 24.79 5.26 -29.97
CA GLY A 327 23.79 4.73 -30.91
C GLY A 327 22.37 5.17 -30.57
N SER A 328 21.46 5.02 -31.54
CA SER A 328 20.04 5.35 -31.37
C SER A 328 19.13 4.30 -31.97
N LEU A 329 17.97 4.11 -31.35
CA LEU A 329 16.88 3.30 -31.87
C LEU A 329 15.61 4.15 -31.99
N GLU A 330 14.91 3.97 -33.10
CA GLU A 330 13.62 4.63 -33.34
C GLU A 330 12.48 3.64 -33.11
N VAL A 331 11.47 4.09 -32.37
CA VAL A 331 10.22 3.35 -32.20
C VAL A 331 9.09 4.15 -32.80
N GLN A 332 8.42 3.58 -33.79
CA GLN A 332 7.23 4.17 -34.37
C GLN A 332 6.08 4.08 -33.37
N LEU A 333 5.41 5.22 -33.13
CA LEU A 333 4.21 5.32 -32.33
C LEU A 333 3.00 5.04 -33.21
N ASP A 334 2.17 4.07 -32.82
CA ASP A 334 0.95 3.77 -33.54
C ASP A 334 -0.08 4.91 -33.32
N PRO A 335 -0.70 5.47 -34.38
CA PRO A 335 -1.74 6.50 -34.27
C PRO A 335 -2.98 6.10 -33.44
N SER A 336 -3.19 4.81 -33.21
CA SER A 336 -4.28 4.32 -32.38
C SER A 336 -4.01 4.41 -30.87
N TRP A 337 -2.75 4.56 -30.44
CA TRP A 337 -2.47 4.58 -29.00
C TRP A 337 -2.92 5.91 -28.36
N PRO A 338 -3.51 5.87 -27.15
CA PRO A 338 -4.15 7.02 -26.50
C PRO A 338 -3.17 8.17 -26.16
N ALA A 339 -3.66 9.39 -25.98
CA ALA A 339 -2.84 10.44 -25.37
C ALA A 339 -2.55 10.11 -23.89
N GLY A 340 -1.37 10.49 -23.39
CA GLY A 340 -1.01 10.35 -21.98
C GLY A 340 0.47 10.06 -21.73
N LEU A 341 0.81 9.64 -20.51
CA LEU A 341 2.16 9.29 -20.10
C LEU A 341 2.48 7.84 -20.48
N TYR A 342 3.48 7.66 -21.33
CA TYR A 342 4.01 6.37 -21.73
C TYR A 342 5.32 6.09 -21.00
N ARG A 343 5.60 4.81 -20.79
CA ARG A 343 6.86 4.34 -20.22
C ARG A 343 7.54 3.37 -21.14
N CYS A 344 8.85 3.50 -21.21
CA CYS A 344 9.73 2.72 -22.03
C CYS A 344 10.70 1.99 -21.11
N PHE A 345 10.70 0.66 -21.20
CA PHE A 345 11.57 -0.23 -20.43
C PHE A 345 12.49 -0.95 -21.41
N LEU A 346 13.79 -0.94 -21.12
CA LEU A 346 14.80 -1.69 -21.86
C LEU A 346 15.48 -2.66 -20.89
N ILE A 347 15.33 -3.96 -21.13
CA ILE A 347 16.02 -5.00 -20.38
C ILE A 347 17.16 -5.52 -21.25
N ALA A 348 18.41 -5.22 -20.91
CA ALA A 348 19.59 -5.65 -21.65
C ALA A 348 20.81 -5.75 -20.72
N ASP A 349 21.79 -6.57 -21.07
CA ASP A 349 23.00 -6.78 -20.26
C ASP A 349 22.72 -7.18 -18.80
N GLY A 350 21.58 -7.85 -18.56
CA GLY A 350 21.13 -8.22 -17.21
C GLY A 350 20.59 -7.05 -16.39
N GLN A 351 20.29 -5.91 -17.01
CA GLN A 351 19.85 -4.68 -16.35
C GLN A 351 18.61 -4.09 -17.00
N LEU A 352 17.83 -3.37 -16.21
CA LEU A 352 16.62 -2.68 -16.65
C LEU A 352 16.83 -1.17 -16.63
N SER A 353 16.60 -0.52 -17.76
CA SER A 353 16.60 0.93 -17.93
C SER A 353 15.20 1.43 -18.25
N GLN A 354 14.80 2.57 -17.66
CA GLN A 354 13.47 3.14 -17.85
C GLN A 354 13.53 4.60 -18.28
N GLN A 355 12.67 4.98 -19.22
CA GLN A 355 12.37 6.38 -19.55
C GLN A 355 10.87 6.59 -19.74
N SER A 356 10.41 7.83 -19.57
CA SER A 356 9.00 8.19 -19.78
C SER A 356 8.86 9.30 -20.80
N PHE A 357 7.73 9.32 -21.52
CA PHE A 357 7.38 10.42 -22.41
C PHE A 357 5.88 10.68 -22.41
N VAL A 358 5.49 11.92 -22.69
CA VAL A 358 4.09 12.29 -22.80
C VAL A 358 3.71 12.40 -24.27
N ARG A 359 2.66 11.69 -24.67
CA ARG A 359 2.02 11.83 -25.97
C ARG A 359 0.80 12.73 -25.82
N LEU A 360 0.78 13.85 -26.53
CA LEU A 360 -0.30 14.85 -26.41
C LEU A 360 -1.51 14.55 -27.30
N THR A 361 -1.32 13.82 -28.40
CA THR A 361 -2.37 13.49 -29.37
C THR A 361 -2.24 12.04 -29.84
N PRO A 362 -3.34 11.29 -30.02
CA PRO A 362 -3.33 10.03 -30.76
C PRO A 362 -2.78 10.22 -32.18
#